data_AF-A0A351Y4J4-F1
#
_entry.id   AF-A0A351Y4J4-F1
#
_cell.length_a   1.000
_cell.length_b   1.000
_cell.length_c   1.000
_cell.angle_alpha   90.00
_cell.angle_beta   90.00
_cell.angle_gamma   90.00
#
_symmetry.space_group_name_H-M   'P 1'
#
loop_
_entity.id
_entity.type
_entity.pdbx_description
1 polymer ?
#
loop_
_entity_poly.entity_id
_entity_poly.type
_entity_poly.pdbx_seq_one_letter_code
_entity_poly.pdbx_strand_id
1 'polypeptide(L)' 'MLNFGILGNNARNLLYIKKFNDKKGIRLANNKLQTKDFLVERGIPFAKTYGVISDRKELYEFDFSYLPKKNFVVKPNQ' A
#
# COMPACT_ATOMS: atom_id res chain seq x y z
N MET A 1 -2.03 -8.15 -32.75
CA MET A 1 -2.14 -6.93 -31.94
C MET A 1 -0.81 -6.69 -31.25
N LEU A 2 -0.09 -5.62 -31.59
CA LEU A 2 1.18 -5.30 -30.95
C LEU A 2 0.91 -4.58 -29.63
N ASN A 3 1.19 -5.27 -28.53
CA ASN A 3 0.90 -4.86 -27.16
C ASN A 3 2.00 -3.94 -26.59
N PHE A 4 2.31 -2.84 -27.27
CA PHE A 4 3.40 -1.95 -26.84
C PHE A 4 2.99 -1.18 -25.58
N GLY A 5 3.72 -1.38 -24.48
CA GLY A 5 3.57 -0.64 -23.23
C GLY A 5 3.08 -1.45 -22.03
N ILE A 6 2.54 -2.66 -22.24
CA ILE A 6 2.15 -3.54 -21.12
C ILE A 6 3.33 -4.43 -20.76
N LEU A 7 3.92 -4.19 -19.59
CA LEU A 7 4.97 -5.04 -19.02
C LEU A 7 4.36 -6.01 -18.02
N GLY A 8 4.76 -7.28 -18.12
CA GLY A 8 4.57 -8.21 -17.01
C GLY A 8 5.33 -7.76 -15.76
N ASN A 9 4.89 -8.21 -14.58
CA ASN A 9 5.49 -7.81 -13.30
C ASN A 9 7.02 -7.99 -13.26
N ASN A 10 7.53 -9.09 -13.80
CA ASN A 10 8.97 -9.36 -13.81
C ASN A 10 9.73 -8.37 -14.70
N ALA A 11 9.23 -8.11 -15.92
CA ALA A 11 9.84 -7.15 -16.84
C ALA A 11 9.81 -5.73 -16.25
N ARG A 12 8.69 -5.30 -15.66
CA ARG A 12 8.59 -4.02 -14.96
C ARG A 12 9.60 -3.90 -13.81
N ASN A 13 9.70 -4.94 -12.99
CA ASN A 13 10.58 -4.95 -11.82
C ASN A 13 12.06 -4.87 -12.23
N LEU A 14 12.47 -5.63 -13.25
CA LEU A 14 13.86 -5.68 -13.71
C LEU A 14 14.26 -4.46 -14.52
N LEU A 15 13.44 -4.07 -15.50
CA LEU A 15 13.80 -3.03 -16.47
C LEU A 15 13.63 -1.60 -15.91
N TYR A 16 12.73 -1.40 -14.94
CA TYR A 16 12.38 -0.07 -14.44
C TYR A 16 12.57 0.08 -12.94
N ILE A 17 11.90 -0.73 -12.12
CA ILE A 17 11.91 -0.51 -10.66
C ILE A 17 13.32 -0.66 -10.11
N LYS A 18 13.97 -1.80 -10.33
CA LYS A 18 15.34 -2.09 -9.83
C LYS A 18 16.40 -1.20 -10.50
N LYS A 19 16.18 -0.79 -11.75
CA LYS A 19 17.15 0.00 -12.53
C LYS A 19 17.22 1.45 -12.09
N PHE A 20 16.06 2.07 -11.81
CA PHE A 20 15.97 3.52 -11.61
C PHE A 20 15.70 3.95 -10.17
N ASN A 21 15.41 3.02 -9.25
CA ASN A 21 15.11 3.35 -7.86
C ASN A 21 16.12 2.69 -6.93
N ASP A 22 16.58 3.42 -5.92
CA ASP A 22 17.43 2.86 -4.88
C ASP A 22 16.65 1.88 -3.98
N LYS A 23 17.38 1.01 -3.27
CA LYS A 23 16.79 -0.02 -2.41
C LYS A 23 15.94 0.56 -1.28
N LYS A 24 16.29 1.74 -0.75
CA LYS A 24 15.54 2.39 0.34
C LYS A 24 14.20 2.93 -0.17
N GLY A 25 14.20 3.57 -1.35
CA GLY A 25 12.99 4.05 -2.01
C GLY A 25 12.03 2.92 -2.36
N ILE A 26 12.55 1.80 -2.91
CA ILE A 26 11.74 0.61 -3.18
C ILE A 26 11.13 0.04 -1.89
N ARG A 27 11.92 -0.07 -0.82
CA ARG A 27 11.45 -0.59 0.48
C ARG A 27 10.36 0.31 1.08
N LEU A 28 10.57 1.63 1.04
CA LEU A 28 9.60 2.61 1.51
C LEU A 28 8.27 2.42 0.77
N ALA A 29 8.30 2.44 -0.56
CA ALA A 29 7.11 2.32 -1.40
C ALA A 29 6.38 0.97 -1.25
N ASN A 30 7.10 -0.11 -0.99
CA ASN A 30 6.50 -1.43 -0.78
C ASN A 30 5.83 -1.58 0.59
N ASN A 31 6.26 -0.81 1.60
CA ASN A 31 5.66 -0.82 2.92
C ASN A 31 4.52 0.21 3.00
N LYS A 32 3.28 -0.30 3.01
CA LYS A 32 2.06 0.53 3.00
C LYS A 32 1.96 1.46 4.22
N LEU A 33 2.40 1.01 5.40
CA LEU A 33 2.35 1.81 6.63
C LEU A 33 3.44 2.88 6.60
N GLN A 34 4.69 2.49 6.34
CA GLN A 34 5.81 3.44 6.26
C GLN A 34 5.60 4.50 5.17
N THR A 35 5.06 4.12 4.01
CA THR A 35 4.71 5.09 2.96
C THR A 35 3.71 6.11 3.48
N LYS A 36 2.66 5.68 4.19
CA LYS A 36 1.65 6.60 4.74
C LYS A 36 2.26 7.54 5.77
N ASP A 37 3.04 7.02 6.72
CA ASP A 37 3.69 7.84 7.74
C ASP A 37 4.59 8.91 7.08
N PHE A 38 5.37 8.50 6.07
CA PHE A 38 6.20 9.41 5.28
C PHE A 38 5.39 10.52 4.58
N LEU A 39 4.18 10.20 4.08
CA LEU A 39 3.27 11.17 3.44
C LEU A 39 2.63 12.11 4.47
N VAL A 40 2.21 11.60 5.64
CA VAL A 40 1.63 12.40 6.76
C VAL A 40 2.59 13.50 7.17
N GLU A 41 3.84 13.14 7.45
CA GLU A 41 4.89 14.07 7.90
C GLU A 41 5.12 15.24 6.92
N ARG A 42 4.75 15.05 5.65
CA ARG A 42 4.93 16.03 4.57
C ARG A 42 3.63 16.72 4.16
N GLY A 43 2.53 16.47 4.87
CA GLY A 43 1.22 17.03 4.55
C GLY A 43 0.66 16.56 3.20
N ILE A 44 1.13 15.43 2.68
CA ILE A 44 0.62 14.88 1.41
C ILE A 44 -0.63 14.05 1.71
N PRO A 45 -1.79 14.36 1.10
CA PRO A 45 -3.04 13.67 1.40
C PRO A 45 -3.03 12.22 0.90
N PHE A 46 -3.63 11.33 1.67
CA PHE A 46 -3.87 9.93 1.32
C PHE A 46 -5.19 9.44 1.93
N ALA A 47 -5.67 8.28 1.49
CA ALA A 47 -6.91 7.70 2.01
C ALA A 47 -6.78 7.32 3.50
N LYS A 48 -7.74 7.77 4.31
CA LYS A 48 -7.79 7.50 5.76
C LYS A 48 -7.65 6.00 6.06
N THR A 49 -6.75 5.68 6.97
CA THR A 49 -6.69 4.35 7.59
C THR A 49 -7.70 4.30 8.73
N TYR A 50 -8.64 3.35 8.67
CA TYR A 50 -9.62 3.17 9.74
C TYR A 50 -9.04 2.32 10.88
N GLY A 51 -8.24 1.31 10.56
CA GLY A 51 -7.52 0.51 11.54
C GLY A 51 -6.44 -0.34 10.90
N VAL A 52 -5.57 -0.87 11.75
CA VAL A 52 -4.57 -1.88 11.42
C VAL A 52 -4.86 -3.07 12.32
N ILE A 53 -5.02 -4.25 11.72
CA ILE A 53 -5.32 -5.48 12.43
C ILE A 53 -4.11 -6.40 12.22
N SER A 54 -3.38 -6.65 13.30
CA SER A 54 -2.11 -7.38 13.32
C SER A 54 -2.31 -8.87 13.65
N ASP A 55 -3.38 -9.20 14.36
CA ASP A 55 -3.70 -10.56 14.75
C ASP A 55 -5.22 -10.83 14.83
N ARG A 56 -5.57 -12.08 15.19
CA ARG A 56 -6.98 -12.50 15.30
C ARG A 56 -7.70 -11.86 16.48
N LYS A 57 -7.01 -11.59 17.58
CA LYS A 57 -7.64 -10.99 18.76
C LYS A 57 -8.09 -9.56 18.43
N GLU A 58 -7.20 -8.78 17.83
CA GLU A 58 -7.54 -7.42 17.34
C GLU A 58 -8.71 -7.46 16.34
N LEU A 59 -8.78 -8.48 15.49
CA LEU A 59 -9.91 -8.64 14.57
C LEU A 59 -11.25 -8.83 15.31
N TYR A 60 -11.27 -9.65 16.35
CA TYR A 60 -12.49 -9.92 17.12
C TYR A 60 -12.90 -8.73 18.00
N GLU A 61 -11.94 -7.92 18.43
CA GLU A 61 -12.17 -6.73 19.25
C GLU A 61 -12.43 -5.47 18.41
N PHE A 62 -12.25 -5.53 17.09
CA PHE A 62 -12.44 -4.41 16.19
C PHE A 62 -13.91 -3.99 16.09
N ASP A 63 -14.22 -2.75 16.46
CA ASP A 63 -15.56 -2.19 16.28
C ASP A 63 -15.81 -1.85 14.81
N PHE A 64 -16.59 -2.67 14.09
CA PHE A 64 -16.89 -2.38 12.68
C PHE A 64 -17.90 -1.23 12.49
N SER A 65 -18.54 -0.74 13.56
CA SER A 65 -19.61 0.27 13.47
C SER A 65 -19.12 1.66 13.05
N TYR A 66 -17.84 1.99 13.28
CA TYR A 66 -17.27 3.28 12.89
C TYR A 66 -16.81 3.34 11.42
N LEU A 67 -16.85 2.23 10.69
CA LEU A 67 -16.47 2.19 9.28
C LEU A 67 -17.49 2.93 8.41
N PRO A 68 -17.07 3.50 7.26
CA PRO A 68 -18.00 4.15 6.33
C PRO A 68 -19.08 3.19 5.84
N LYS A 69 -20.34 3.62 5.91
CA LYS A 69 -21.50 2.83 5.46
C LYS A 69 -21.50 2.49 3.97
N LYS A 70 -20.85 3.31 3.14
CA LYS A 70 -20.78 3.11 1.69
C LYS A 70 -19.67 2.14 1.33
N ASN A 71 -18.43 2.61 1.34
CA ASN A 71 -17.30 1.86 0.81
C ASN A 71 -16.07 2.01 1.72
N PHE A 72 -15.38 0.90 1.95
CA PHE A 72 -14.02 0.85 2.46
C PHE A 72 -13.30 -0.33 1.79
N VAL A 73 -11.98 -0.40 1.96
CA VAL A 73 -11.16 -1.50 1.41
C VAL A 73 -10.37 -2.16 2.52
N VAL A 74 -10.36 -3.49 2.52
CA VAL A 74 -9.46 -4.30 3.33
C VAL A 74 -8.27 -4.68 2.45
N LYS A 75 -7.06 -4.51 2.97
CA LYS A 75 -5.84 -4.91 2.26
C LYS A 75 -4.94 -5.71 3.20
N PRO A 76 -4.45 -6.88 2.77
CA PRO A 76 -3.44 -7.58 3.54
C PRO A 76 -2.16 -6.72 3.62
N ASN A 77 -1.48 -6.81 4.76
CA ASN A 77 -0.14 -6.28 4.90
C ASN A 77 0.83 -7.42 4.58
N GLN A 78 1.50 -7.30 3.43
CA GLN A 78 2.26 -8.33 2.69
C GLN A 78 1.39 -9.26 1.84
#